data_AF-A0A6P1EZZ2-F1
#
_entry.id   AF-A0A6P1EZZ2-F1
#
_cell.length_a   1.000
_cell.length_b   1.000
_cell.length_c   1.000
_cell.angle_alpha   90.00
_cell.angle_beta   90.00
_cell.angle_gamma   90.00
#
_symmetry.space_group_name_H-M   'P 1'
#
loop_
_entity.id
_entity.type
_entity.pdbx_description
1 polymer ?
#
loop_
_entity_poly.entity_id
_entity_poly.type
_entity_poly.pdbx_seq_one_letter_code
_entity_poly.pdbx_strand_id
1 'polypeptide(L)'
;MRVRTRLLAAAAAVAVLAGGVLLRPAAPRVSADRTGDAAIAEWLSGQWSGGSGARDQLVAAVVTPDGVRFAGLGADEGTEVEIGSVTKTMTALLLAQSAEAGTVALDDRAADHAELGGFDGTLEELASHRSGLPRLSSAPLDTAVTLLAQLRGVDPYATFSAEDVLAQAASAGGSGGDVS
;
A
#
# COMPACT_ATOMS: atom_id res chain seq x y z
N MET A 1 27.53 -10.78 -41.83
CA MET A 1 26.44 -9.92 -41.30
C MET A 1 26.10 -10.21 -39.83
N ARG A 2 25.91 -11.47 -39.42
CA ARG A 2 25.49 -11.86 -38.05
C ARG A 2 26.46 -11.48 -36.90
N VAL A 3 27.77 -11.39 -37.16
CA VAL A 3 28.78 -11.05 -36.13
C VAL A 3 28.73 -9.57 -35.72
N ARG A 4 28.51 -8.67 -36.69
CA ARG A 4 28.38 -7.22 -36.44
C ARG A 4 27.13 -6.90 -35.62
N THR A 5 26.03 -7.58 -35.90
CA THR A 5 24.78 -7.45 -35.15
C THR A 5 24.93 -7.90 -33.69
N ARG A 6 25.68 -8.99 -33.44
CA ARG A 6 25.98 -9.48 -32.08
C ARG A 6 26.86 -8.51 -31.28
N LEU A 7 27.85 -7.89 -31.92
CA LEU A 7 28.73 -6.90 -31.29
C LEU A 7 27.98 -5.60 -30.93
N LEU A 8 27.10 -5.14 -31.81
CA LEU A 8 26.25 -3.96 -31.53
C LEU A 8 25.26 -4.23 -30.38
N ALA A 9 24.65 -5.42 -30.35
CA ALA A 9 23.75 -5.80 -29.25
C ALA A 9 24.49 -5.90 -27.90
N ALA A 10 25.70 -6.47 -27.88
CA ALA A 10 26.52 -6.54 -26.68
C ALA A 10 26.94 -5.14 -26.18
N ALA A 11 27.33 -4.24 -27.09
CA ALA A 11 27.69 -2.87 -26.75
C ALA A 11 26.48 -2.09 -26.19
N ALA A 12 25.30 -2.25 -26.77
CA ALA A 12 24.06 -1.66 -26.26
C ALA A 12 23.71 -2.20 -24.86
N ALA A 13 23.85 -3.51 -24.63
CA ALA A 13 23.62 -4.11 -23.30
C ALA A 13 24.58 -3.56 -22.24
N VAL A 14 25.87 -3.42 -22.57
CA VAL A 14 26.87 -2.82 -21.66
C VAL A 14 26.55 -1.35 -21.39
N ALA A 15 26.15 -0.58 -22.40
CA ALA A 15 25.77 0.81 -22.22
C ALA A 15 24.51 0.98 -21.36
N VAL A 16 23.52 0.10 -21.50
CA VAL A 16 22.32 0.07 -20.65
C VAL A 16 22.65 -0.31 -19.22
N LEU A 17 23.51 -1.31 -19.02
CA LEU A 17 23.95 -1.73 -17.68
C LEU A 17 24.79 -0.63 -16.99
N ALA A 18 25.74 -0.03 -17.72
CA ALA A 18 26.55 1.08 -17.21
C ALA A 18 25.69 2.32 -16.92
N GLY A 19 24.77 2.66 -17.83
CA GLY A 19 23.80 3.74 -17.62
C GLY A 19 22.91 3.50 -16.41
N GLY A 20 22.44 2.26 -16.21
CA GLY A 20 21.64 1.88 -15.04
C GLY A 20 22.39 1.96 -13.71
N VAL A 21 23.71 1.74 -13.71
CA VAL A 21 24.56 1.90 -12.52
C VAL A 21 24.86 3.37 -12.24
N LEU A 22 25.14 4.18 -13.27
CA LEU A 22 25.45 5.62 -13.11
C LEU A 22 24.23 6.48 -12.82
N LEU A 23 23.06 6.14 -13.35
CA LEU A 23 21.80 6.85 -13.11
C LEU A 23 21.04 6.31 -11.89
N ARG A 24 21.68 5.47 -11.07
CA ARG A 24 21.08 4.96 -9.83
C ARG A 24 20.84 6.13 -8.88
N PRO A 25 19.58 6.42 -8.49
CA PRO A 25 19.30 7.43 -7.47
C PRO A 25 20.08 7.08 -6.21
N ALA A 26 20.70 8.09 -5.58
CA ALA A 26 21.32 7.90 -4.27
C ALA A 26 20.26 7.30 -3.33
N ALA A 27 20.60 6.22 -2.63
CA ALA A 27 19.70 5.66 -1.63
C ALA A 27 19.35 6.76 -0.63
N PRO A 28 18.06 7.09 -0.43
CA PRO A 28 17.69 8.11 0.52
C PRO A 28 18.24 7.72 1.89
N ARG A 29 18.82 8.71 2.56
CA ARG A 29 19.34 8.55 3.92
C ARG A 29 18.30 9.14 4.84
N VAL A 30 17.99 8.42 5.91
CA VAL A 30 17.17 8.95 7.00
C VAL A 30 17.82 10.23 7.51
N SER A 31 17.02 11.29 7.65
CA SER A 31 17.52 12.57 8.14
C SER A 31 18.15 12.43 9.53
N ALA A 32 19.20 13.20 9.77
CA ALA A 32 19.81 13.31 11.09
C ALA A 32 19.01 14.23 12.02
N ASP A 33 18.06 15.00 11.48
CA ASP A 33 17.23 15.93 12.24
C ASP A 33 16.28 15.16 13.15
N ARG A 34 16.28 15.48 14.44
CA ARG A 34 15.48 14.80 15.46
C ARG A 34 14.45 15.76 16.03
N THR A 35 13.23 15.29 16.20
CA THR A 35 12.13 16.03 16.83
C THR A 35 11.48 15.19 17.93
N GLY A 36 10.84 15.84 18.91
CA GLY A 36 10.10 15.17 19.98
C GLY A 36 10.96 14.54 21.07
N ASP A 37 10.49 13.40 21.59
CA ASP A 37 11.08 12.63 22.69
C ASP A 37 12.43 12.02 22.28
N ALA A 38 13.49 12.41 23.01
CA ALA A 38 14.85 12.01 22.69
C ALA A 38 15.07 10.49 22.78
N ALA A 39 14.42 9.79 23.72
CA ALA A 39 14.59 8.35 23.88
C ALA A 39 13.91 7.58 22.74
N ILE A 40 12.74 8.06 22.27
CA ILE A 40 12.08 7.48 21.10
C ILE A 40 12.88 7.78 19.83
N ALA A 41 13.40 9.01 19.65
CA ALA A 41 14.25 9.36 18.51
C ALA A 41 15.53 8.51 18.46
N GLU A 42 16.17 8.29 19.61
CA GLU A 42 17.33 7.42 19.73
C GLU A 42 16.98 5.97 19.39
N TRP A 43 15.87 5.46 19.92
CA TRP A 43 15.36 4.13 19.56
C TRP A 43 15.11 3.99 18.05
N LEU A 44 14.44 4.96 17.42
CA LEU A 44 14.21 4.99 15.97
C LEU A 44 15.53 4.91 15.19
N SER A 45 16.52 5.72 15.58
CA SER A 45 17.83 5.74 14.92
C SER A 45 18.60 4.43 15.11
N GLY A 46 18.46 3.78 16.27
CA GLY A 46 19.11 2.50 16.57
C GLY A 46 18.46 1.31 15.87
N GLN A 47 17.15 1.34 15.63
CA GLN A 47 16.45 0.32 14.83
C GLN A 47 16.77 0.44 13.34
N TRP A 48 17.12 1.64 12.87
CA TRP A 48 17.45 1.87 11.47
C TRP A 48 18.83 1.29 11.11
N SER A 49 18.84 0.12 10.47
CA SER A 49 20.09 -0.57 10.06
C SER A 49 20.67 -0.08 8.72
N GLY A 50 20.36 1.15 8.27
CA GLY A 50 20.91 1.69 7.03
C GLY A 50 20.40 1.04 5.74
N GLY A 51 19.23 0.39 5.80
CA GLY A 51 18.65 -0.31 4.66
C GLY A 51 18.36 0.63 3.48
N SER A 52 18.56 0.13 2.25
CA SER A 52 18.26 0.84 1.00
C SER A 52 16.77 0.90 0.70
N GLY A 53 15.99 1.44 1.64
CA GLY A 53 14.58 1.77 1.44
C GLY A 53 14.43 3.23 1.01
N ALA A 54 13.37 3.54 0.27
CA ALA A 54 13.05 4.87 -0.25
C ALA A 54 12.64 5.91 0.84
N ARG A 55 12.99 5.70 2.12
CA ARG A 55 12.48 6.49 3.25
C ARG A 55 13.60 7.35 3.83
N ASP A 56 13.44 8.66 3.71
CA ASP A 56 14.27 9.71 4.29
C ASP A 56 13.74 10.21 5.64
N GLN A 57 12.50 9.84 6.00
CA GLN A 57 11.84 10.22 7.24
C GLN A 57 11.30 9.02 8.01
N LEU A 58 11.38 9.08 9.34
CA LEU A 58 10.80 8.10 10.26
C LEU A 58 10.04 8.81 11.37
N VAL A 59 8.95 8.20 11.83
CA VAL A 59 8.10 8.75 12.88
C VAL A 59 7.60 7.66 13.81
N ALA A 60 7.47 7.97 15.09
CA ALA A 60 6.83 7.11 16.08
C ALA A 60 6.01 7.94 17.08
N ALA A 61 4.85 7.41 17.44
CA ALA A 61 4.05 7.87 18.57
C ALA A 61 3.84 6.71 19.54
N VAL A 62 4.05 6.97 20.83
CA VAL A 62 3.81 6.03 21.92
C VAL A 62 2.63 6.56 22.73
N VAL A 63 1.53 5.81 22.70
CA VAL A 63 0.30 6.13 23.43
C VAL A 63 0.24 5.27 24.67
N THR A 64 0.17 5.89 25.85
CA THR A 64 -0.04 5.24 27.15
C THR A 64 -1.21 5.91 27.88
N PRO A 65 -1.71 5.34 28.99
CA PRO A 65 -2.71 6.02 29.81
C PRO A 65 -2.27 7.40 30.32
N ASP A 66 -0.96 7.63 30.45
CA ASP A 66 -0.39 8.89 30.94
C ASP A 66 -0.26 9.95 29.83
N GLY A 67 -0.47 9.58 28.57
CA GLY A 67 -0.48 10.50 27.43
C GLY A 67 0.19 9.95 26.18
N VAL A 68 0.45 10.85 25.24
CA VAL A 68 1.10 10.55 23.95
C VAL A 68 2.47 11.20 23.93
N ARG A 69 3.49 10.43 23.54
CA ARG A 69 4.84 10.93 23.27
C ARG A 69 5.19 10.64 21.83
N PHE A 70 5.81 11.61 21.17
CA PHE A 70 6.13 11.57 19.75
C PHE A 70 7.63 11.70 19.55
N ALA A 71 8.19 11.08 18.52
CA ALA A 71 9.48 11.48 17.97
C ALA A 71 9.59 11.21 16.47
N GLY A 72 10.39 12.02 15.79
CA GLY A 72 10.68 11.88 14.37
C GLY A 72 12.16 11.99 14.03
N LEU A 73 12.54 11.35 12.93
CA LEU A 73 13.80 11.57 12.20
C LEU A 73 13.43 12.21 10.86
N GLY A 74 13.71 13.49 10.68
CA GLY A 74 13.30 14.26 9.50
C GLY A 74 11.79 14.52 9.36
N ALA A 75 11.01 14.18 10.38
CA ALA A 75 9.57 14.41 10.49
C ALA A 75 9.27 15.10 11.83
N ASP A 76 8.15 15.80 11.92
CA ASP A 76 7.62 16.42 13.14
C ASP A 76 6.16 16.00 13.40
N GLU A 77 5.57 16.52 14.48
CA GLU A 77 4.21 16.18 14.90
C GLU A 77 3.12 16.56 13.90
N GLY A 78 3.41 17.46 12.96
CA GLY A 78 2.51 17.86 11.88
C GLY A 78 2.75 17.12 10.57
N THR A 79 3.74 16.23 10.51
CA THR A 79 4.09 15.50 9.29
C THR A 79 3.05 14.42 9.00
N GLU A 80 2.34 14.56 7.88
CA GLU A 80 1.39 13.56 7.39
C GLU A 80 2.12 12.33 6.85
N VAL A 81 1.61 11.13 7.18
CA VAL A 81 2.17 9.86 6.72
C VAL A 81 1.10 8.93 6.15
N GLU A 82 1.44 8.22 5.08
CA GLU A 82 0.61 7.15 4.58
C GLU A 82 0.75 5.91 5.48
N ILE A 83 -0.38 5.47 6.07
CA ILE A 83 -0.42 4.30 6.96
C ILE A 83 -0.77 2.99 6.24
N GLY A 84 -1.09 3.06 4.96
CA GLY A 84 -1.42 1.92 4.10
C GLY A 84 -2.52 1.03 4.70
N SER A 85 -2.25 -0.28 4.81
CA SER A 85 -3.25 -1.25 5.27
C SER A 85 -3.67 -1.12 6.74
N VAL A 86 -3.05 -0.23 7.52
CA VAL A 86 -3.59 0.15 8.85
C VAL A 86 -4.98 0.78 8.69
N THR A 87 -5.28 1.48 7.60
CA THR A 87 -6.61 2.06 7.35
C THR A 87 -7.76 1.03 7.41
N LYS A 88 -7.51 -0.24 7.06
CA LYS A 88 -8.53 -1.30 7.10
C LYS A 88 -9.07 -1.55 8.50
N THR A 89 -8.26 -1.37 9.53
CA THR A 89 -8.72 -1.57 10.92
C THR A 89 -9.70 -0.46 11.33
N MET A 90 -9.47 0.77 10.86
CA MET A 90 -10.40 1.88 11.07
C MET A 90 -11.73 1.64 10.36
N THR A 91 -11.69 1.17 9.09
CA THR A 91 -12.91 0.79 8.36
C THR A 91 -13.65 -0.36 9.04
N ALA A 92 -12.93 -1.39 9.53
CA ALA A 92 -13.53 -2.51 10.25
C ALA A 92 -14.18 -2.06 11.57
N LEU A 93 -13.58 -1.09 12.28
CA LEU A 93 -14.17 -0.51 13.49
C LEU A 93 -15.48 0.23 13.18
N LEU A 94 -15.52 1.01 12.10
CA LEU A 94 -16.76 1.69 11.68
C LEU A 94 -17.87 0.70 11.33
N LEU A 95 -17.54 -0.41 10.67
CA LEU A 95 -18.51 -1.49 10.41
C LEU A 95 -19.03 -2.10 11.72
N ALA A 96 -18.15 -2.38 12.68
CA ALA A 96 -18.55 -2.92 13.97
C ALA A 96 -19.49 -1.96 14.75
N GLN A 97 -19.17 -0.67 14.75
CA GLN A 97 -20.02 0.37 15.36
C GLN A 97 -21.38 0.48 14.64
N SER A 98 -21.40 0.39 13.31
CA SER A 98 -22.63 0.41 12.51
C SER A 98 -23.53 -0.79 12.84
N ALA A 99 -22.93 -1.97 13.02
CA ALA A 99 -23.64 -3.18 13.41
C ALA A 99 -24.19 -3.10 14.85
N GLU A 100 -23.40 -2.59 15.79
CA GLU A 100 -23.85 -2.36 17.17
C GLU A 100 -25.02 -1.36 17.25
N ALA A 101 -24.99 -0.34 16.40
CA ALA A 101 -26.09 0.62 16.28
C ALA A 101 -27.34 0.06 15.56
N GLY A 102 -27.28 -1.16 15.03
CA GLY A 102 -28.36 -1.78 14.26
C GLY A 102 -28.60 -1.16 12.88
N THR A 103 -27.63 -0.40 12.35
CA THR A 103 -27.73 0.20 11.01
C THR A 103 -27.56 -0.85 9.90
N VAL A 104 -26.72 -1.85 10.16
CA VAL A 104 -26.49 -3.03 9.30
C VAL A 104 -26.37 -4.27 10.17
N ALA A 105 -26.54 -5.47 9.60
CA ALA A 105 -26.13 -6.72 10.23
C ALA A 105 -24.87 -7.26 9.52
N LEU A 106 -23.98 -7.95 10.26
CA LEU A 106 -22.73 -8.47 9.67
C LEU A 106 -22.99 -9.58 8.63
N ASP A 107 -24.11 -10.28 8.75
CA ASP A 107 -24.61 -11.29 7.83
C ASP A 107 -25.43 -10.70 6.66
N ASP A 108 -25.62 -9.38 6.62
CA ASP A 108 -26.20 -8.73 5.44
C ASP A 108 -25.35 -8.99 4.20
N ARG A 109 -26.02 -9.21 3.07
CA ARG A 109 -25.34 -9.26 1.77
C ARG A 109 -24.78 -7.87 1.50
N ALA A 110 -23.51 -7.80 1.12
CA ALA A 110 -22.89 -6.52 0.83
C ALA A 110 -23.57 -5.79 -0.35
N ALA A 111 -24.15 -6.56 -1.28
CA ALA A 111 -24.91 -6.04 -2.42
C ALA A 111 -26.20 -5.30 -2.04
N ASP A 112 -26.72 -5.50 -0.83
CA ASP A 112 -27.90 -4.79 -0.34
C ASP A 112 -27.56 -3.34 0.05
N HIS A 113 -26.28 -3.06 0.29
CA HIS A 113 -25.77 -1.78 0.79
C HIS A 113 -24.94 -1.00 -0.24
N ALA A 114 -24.50 -1.65 -1.31
CA ALA A 114 -23.73 -1.03 -2.40
C ALA A 114 -23.86 -1.81 -3.72
N GLU A 115 -23.68 -1.13 -4.85
CA GLU A 115 -23.65 -1.78 -6.16
C GLU A 115 -22.34 -2.56 -6.37
N LEU A 116 -22.35 -3.86 -6.06
CA LEU A 116 -21.17 -4.74 -6.09
C LEU A 116 -21.21 -5.79 -7.21
N GLY A 117 -22.04 -5.60 -8.23
CA GLY A 117 -22.18 -6.51 -9.37
C GLY A 117 -22.51 -7.95 -8.94
N GLY A 118 -21.70 -8.92 -9.38
CA GLY A 118 -21.89 -10.35 -9.10
C GLY A 118 -21.37 -10.83 -7.74
N PHE A 119 -20.87 -9.93 -6.88
CA PHE A 119 -20.42 -10.31 -5.54
C PHE A 119 -21.60 -10.66 -4.64
N ASP A 120 -21.61 -11.87 -4.09
CA ASP A 120 -22.68 -12.39 -3.22
C ASP A 120 -22.20 -12.74 -1.80
N GLY A 121 -21.16 -12.06 -1.32
CA GLY A 121 -20.66 -12.24 0.04
C GLY A 121 -21.26 -11.27 1.05
N THR A 122 -21.02 -11.54 2.32
CA THR A 122 -21.51 -10.72 3.45
C THR A 122 -20.55 -9.60 3.84
N LEU A 123 -21.03 -8.65 4.64
CA LEU A 123 -20.17 -7.62 5.25
C LEU A 123 -19.11 -8.24 6.17
N GLU A 124 -19.42 -9.33 6.88
CA GLU A 124 -18.46 -10.08 7.69
C GLU A 124 -17.33 -10.67 6.83
N GLU A 125 -17.65 -11.27 5.70
CA GLU A 125 -16.68 -11.90 4.81
C GLU A 125 -15.71 -10.87 4.21
N LEU A 126 -16.20 -9.67 3.88
CA LEU A 126 -15.36 -8.55 3.45
C LEU A 126 -14.40 -8.10 4.56
N ALA A 127 -14.93 -7.87 5.77
CA ALA A 127 -14.15 -7.36 6.90
C ALA A 127 -13.11 -8.38 7.42
N SER A 128 -13.39 -9.66 7.28
CA SER A 128 -12.54 -10.76 7.76
C SER A 128 -11.59 -11.34 6.71
N HIS A 129 -11.50 -10.73 5.52
CA HIS A 129 -10.72 -11.22 4.38
C HIS A 129 -11.11 -12.64 3.92
N ARG A 130 -12.37 -13.05 4.15
CA ARG A 130 -12.93 -14.35 3.76
C ARG A 130 -13.84 -14.29 2.53
N SER A 131 -14.02 -13.11 1.94
CA SER A 131 -14.87 -12.88 0.76
C SER A 131 -14.43 -13.58 -0.52
N GLY A 132 -13.22 -14.16 -0.55
CA GLY A 132 -12.65 -14.74 -1.77
C GLY A 132 -12.25 -13.71 -2.83
N LEU A 133 -12.42 -12.41 -2.56
CA LEU A 133 -12.02 -11.35 -3.48
C LEU A 133 -10.49 -11.33 -3.63
N PRO A 134 -9.97 -11.12 -4.86
CA PRO A 134 -8.56 -10.86 -5.09
C PRO A 134 -8.09 -9.68 -4.22
N ARG A 135 -6.92 -9.81 -3.59
CA ARG A 135 -6.33 -8.72 -2.76
C ARG A 135 -6.07 -7.43 -3.54
N LEU A 136 -5.95 -7.54 -4.86
CA LEU A 136 -5.81 -6.49 -5.86
C LEU A 136 -6.50 -6.97 -7.14
N SER A 137 -7.01 -6.05 -7.96
CA SER A 137 -7.43 -6.34 -9.34
C SER A 137 -6.35 -7.17 -10.05
N SER A 138 -6.75 -8.32 -10.59
CA SER A 138 -5.86 -9.21 -11.35
C SER A 138 -5.60 -8.70 -12.78
N ALA A 139 -6.11 -7.51 -13.12
CA ALA A 139 -5.81 -6.87 -14.39
C ALA A 139 -4.28 -6.59 -14.47
N PRO A 140 -3.60 -7.04 -15.54
CA PRO A 140 -2.15 -6.88 -15.69
C PRO A 140 -1.70 -5.41 -15.65
N LEU A 141 -2.56 -4.51 -16.11
CA LEU A 141 -2.33 -3.06 -16.09
C LEU A 141 -2.34 -2.51 -14.66
N ASP A 142 -3.31 -2.90 -13.84
CA ASP A 142 -3.42 -2.43 -12.44
C ASP A 142 -2.25 -2.94 -11.60
N THR A 143 -1.86 -4.21 -11.80
CA THR A 143 -0.67 -4.78 -11.15
C THR A 143 0.60 -4.03 -11.56
N ALA A 144 0.76 -3.70 -12.85
CA ALA A 144 1.92 -2.95 -13.33
C ALA A 144 1.94 -1.50 -12.80
N VAL A 145 0.78 -0.85 -12.70
CA VAL A 145 0.63 0.51 -12.16
C VAL A 145 0.91 0.54 -10.65
N THR A 146 0.36 -0.40 -9.88
CA THR A 146 0.65 -0.52 -8.44
C THR A 146 2.14 -0.78 -8.20
N LEU A 147 2.80 -1.59 -9.03
CA LEU A 147 4.23 -1.87 -8.90
C LEU A 147 5.10 -0.65 -9.27
N LEU A 148 4.71 0.10 -10.31
CA LEU A 148 5.37 1.35 -10.72
C LEU A 148 5.18 2.48 -9.70
N ALA A 149 4.00 2.59 -9.09
CA ALA A 149 3.67 3.56 -8.06
C ALA A 149 4.44 3.28 -6.77
N GLN A 150 4.51 2.01 -6.34
CA GLN A 150 5.34 1.60 -5.20
C GLN A 150 6.84 1.84 -5.43
N LEU A 151 7.34 1.68 -6.66
CA LEU A 151 8.74 1.98 -6.99
C LEU A 151 9.04 3.49 -7.03
N ARG A 152 8.02 4.33 -7.25
CA ARG A 152 8.17 5.79 -7.38
C ARG A 152 7.74 6.57 -6.13
N GLY A 153 7.23 5.90 -5.10
CA GLY A 153 6.73 6.54 -3.88
C GLY A 153 5.51 7.44 -4.14
N VAL A 154 4.72 7.12 -5.18
CA VAL A 154 3.50 7.87 -5.54
C VAL A 154 2.32 7.04 -5.09
N ASP A 155 1.29 7.68 -4.55
CA ASP A 155 0.04 7.02 -4.14
C ASP A 155 -0.57 6.22 -5.32
N PRO A 156 -0.61 4.87 -5.24
CA PRO A 156 -1.16 4.02 -6.29
C PRO A 156 -2.68 4.13 -6.42
N TYR A 157 -3.36 4.76 -5.47
CA TYR A 157 -4.83 4.90 -5.42
C TYR A 157 -5.32 6.29 -5.84
N ALA A 158 -4.43 7.26 -6.05
CA ALA A 158 -4.79 8.63 -6.45
C ALA A 158 -5.55 8.71 -7.79
N THR A 159 -5.51 7.65 -8.60
CA THR A 159 -6.21 7.54 -9.89
C THR A 159 -7.49 6.74 -9.86
N PHE A 160 -7.90 6.17 -8.72
CA PHE A 160 -9.10 5.34 -8.60
C PHE A 160 -10.18 6.08 -7.81
N SER A 161 -11.35 6.25 -8.42
CA SER A 161 -12.54 6.75 -7.70
C SER A 161 -13.21 5.62 -6.90
N ALA A 162 -14.14 5.98 -6.01
CA ALA A 162 -14.92 4.97 -5.28
C ALA A 162 -15.70 4.05 -6.25
N GLU A 163 -16.19 4.63 -7.34
CA GLU A 163 -16.88 3.93 -8.42
C GLU A 163 -15.98 2.92 -9.14
N ASP A 164 -14.70 3.26 -9.36
CA ASP A 164 -13.73 2.33 -9.97
C ASP A 164 -13.48 1.10 -9.07
N VAL A 165 -13.42 1.31 -7.76
CA VAL A 165 -13.26 0.23 -6.78
C VAL A 165 -14.49 -0.69 -6.76
N LEU A 166 -15.69 -0.11 -6.82
CA LEU A 166 -16.95 -0.87 -6.90
C LEU A 166 -17.04 -1.66 -8.21
N ALA A 167 -16.67 -1.06 -9.34
CA ALA A 167 -16.63 -1.73 -10.64
C ALA A 167 -15.61 -2.89 -10.68
N GLN A 168 -14.46 -2.74 -10.03
CA GLN A 168 -13.49 -3.83 -9.89
C GLN A 168 -14.04 -4.98 -9.05
N ALA A 169 -14.67 -4.69 -7.91
CA ALA A 169 -15.32 -5.71 -7.08
C ALA A 169 -16.42 -6.46 -7.87
N ALA A 170 -17.22 -5.73 -8.64
CA ALA A 170 -18.25 -6.28 -9.52
C ALA A 170 -17.70 -7.24 -10.58
N SER A 171 -16.52 -6.94 -11.14
CA SER A 171 -15.89 -7.78 -12.17
C SER A 171 -15.24 -9.07 -11.62
N ALA A 172 -14.85 -9.09 -10.34
CA ALA A 172 -14.19 -10.23 -9.71
C ALA A 172 -15.16 -11.38 -9.38
N GLY A 173 -16.44 -11.07 -9.11
CA GLY A 173 -17.48 -12.05 -8.77
C GLY A 173 -17.90 -12.99 -9.91
N GLY A 174 -17.43 -12.77 -11.14
CA GLY A 174 -17.81 -13.55 -12.33
C GLY A 174 -16.92 -14.76 -12.65
N SER A 175 -15.85 -15.04 -11.89
CA SER A 175 -14.86 -16.07 -12.24
C SER A 175 -15.03 -17.44 -11.54
N GLY A 176 -16.13 -17.63 -10.80
CA GLY A 176 -16.45 -18.86 -10.07
C GLY A 176 -17.32 -19.89 -10.80
N GLY A 177 -17.30 -19.93 -12.14
CA GLY A 177 -18.11 -20.86 -12.94
C GLY A 177 -17.25 -21.78 -13.82
N ASP A 178 -17.52 -23.08 -13.70
CA ASP A 178 -17.07 -24.22 -14.52
C ASP A 178 -15.65 -24.76 -14.34
N VAL A 179 -15.56 -25.81 -13.53
CA VAL A 179 -14.72 -26.98 -13.83
C VAL A 179 -15.60 -28.22 -13.76
N SER A 180 -15.96 -28.75 -14.94
CA SER A 180 -16.45 -30.12 -15.12
C SER A 180 -15.37 -31.15 -14.81
#